data_AF-A0A108TFK0-F1
#
_entry.id   AF-A0A108TFK0-F1
#
_cell.length_a   1.000
_cell.length_b   1.000
_cell.length_c   1.000
_cell.angle_alpha   90.00
_cell.angle_beta   90.00
_cell.angle_gamma   90.00
#
_symmetry.space_group_name_H-M   'P 1'
#
loop_
_entity.id
_entity.type
_entity.pdbx_description
1 polymer ?
#
loop_
_entity_poly.entity_id
_entity_poly.type
_entity_poly.pdbx_seq_one_letter_code
_entity_poly.pdbx_strand_id
1 'polypeptide(L)'
;MERNFEFTETESRLAFAALCVECAAKRLGCTAREMYQRMKRIGLIQQIAHQLDPLHTQSREYVTQDIVKAVQRLEAQQGIEPKENKPC
;
A
#
# COMPACT_ATOMS: atom_id res chain seq x y z
N MET A 1 -15.66 -11.80 28.73
CA MET A 1 -15.66 -12.37 27.36
C MET A 1 -14.82 -11.47 26.50
N GLU A 2 -13.54 -11.80 26.38
CA GLU A 2 -12.67 -11.19 25.38
C GLU A 2 -13.15 -11.75 24.04
N ARG A 3 -13.81 -10.91 23.24
CA ARG A 3 -14.15 -11.28 21.86
C ARG A 3 -12.83 -11.37 21.12
N ASN A 4 -12.23 -12.55 21.04
CA ASN A 4 -11.18 -12.86 20.08
C ASN A 4 -11.82 -12.75 18.70
N PHE A 5 -11.74 -11.54 18.14
CA PHE A 5 -12.02 -11.30 16.74
C PHE A 5 -10.86 -11.92 15.97
N GLU A 6 -10.93 -13.22 15.71
CA GLU A 6 -10.05 -13.86 14.74
C GLU A 6 -10.40 -13.24 13.39
N PHE A 7 -9.62 -12.24 13.00
CA PHE A 7 -9.70 -11.70 11.65
C PHE A 7 -9.44 -12.85 10.68
N THR A 8 -10.36 -13.04 9.74
CA THR A 8 -10.11 -13.98 8.65
C THR A 8 -8.88 -13.52 7.87
N GLU A 9 -8.13 -14.45 7.25
CA GLU A 9 -6.95 -14.10 6.44
C GLU A 9 -7.26 -12.99 5.42
N THR A 10 -8.45 -13.02 4.82
CA THR A 10 -8.93 -11.99 3.90
C THR A 10 -9.02 -10.62 4.55
N GLU A 11 -9.58 -10.51 5.76
CA GLU A 11 -9.67 -9.23 6.45
C GLU A 11 -8.31 -8.71 6.91
N SER A 12 -7.42 -9.58 7.39
CA SER A 12 -6.05 -9.19 7.71
C SER A 12 -5.30 -8.67 6.47
N ARG A 13 -5.46 -9.34 5.31
CA ARG A 13 -4.89 -8.88 4.03
C ARG A 13 -5.47 -7.55 3.58
N LEU A 14 -6.79 -7.35 3.74
CA LEU A 14 -7.44 -6.08 3.40
C LEU A 14 -6.98 -4.94 4.32
N ALA A 15 -6.93 -5.17 5.63
CA ALA A 15 -6.45 -4.21 6.61
C ALA A 15 -4.98 -3.83 6.33
N PHE A 16 -4.15 -4.83 5.99
CA PHE A 16 -2.78 -4.61 5.59
C PHE A 16 -2.67 -3.77 4.31
N ALA A 17 -3.45 -4.10 3.27
CA ALA A 17 -3.47 -3.35 2.03
C ALA A 17 -3.91 -1.89 2.25
N ALA A 18 -4.93 -1.65 3.09
CA ALA A 18 -5.36 -0.32 3.46
C ALA A 18 -4.27 0.48 4.19
N LEU A 19 -3.57 -0.14 5.15
CA LEU A 19 -2.45 0.47 5.85
C LEU A 19 -1.31 0.84 4.90
N CYS A 20 -1.04 0.01 3.91
CA CYS A 20 -0.02 0.27 2.89
C CYS A 20 -0.37 1.48 2.03
N VAL A 21 -1.63 1.57 1.60
CA VAL A 21 -2.15 2.72 0.85
C VAL A 21 -1.99 4.00 1.68
N GLU A 22 -2.38 3.98 2.95
CA GLU A 22 -2.24 5.15 3.84
C GLU A 22 -0.79 5.56 4.07
N CYS A 23 0.09 4.58 4.31
CA CYS A 23 1.51 4.86 4.56
C CYS A 23 2.19 5.39 3.30
N ALA A 24 1.90 4.82 2.12
CA ALA A 24 2.40 5.31 0.85
C ALA A 24 1.86 6.71 0.54
N ALA A 25 0.57 6.97 0.81
CA ALA A 25 -0.05 8.27 0.63
C ALA A 25 0.61 9.35 1.50
N LYS A 26 0.84 9.05 2.80
CA LYS A 26 1.56 9.95 3.71
C LYS A 26 2.98 10.24 3.25
N ARG A 27 3.71 9.22 2.75
CA ARG A 27 5.07 9.39 2.23
C ARG A 27 5.14 10.24 0.97
N LEU A 28 4.17 10.09 0.08
CA LEU A 28 4.09 10.82 -1.19
C LEU A 28 3.28 12.13 -1.08
N GLY A 29 2.79 12.46 0.11
CA GLY A 29 2.05 13.68 0.41
C GLY A 29 0.68 13.78 -0.26
N CYS A 30 0.10 12.67 -0.72
CA CYS A 30 -1.18 12.65 -1.42
C CYS A 30 -2.30 12.03 -0.57
N THR A 31 -3.54 12.11 -1.07
CA THR A 31 -4.68 11.51 -0.36
C THR A 31 -4.67 9.98 -0.48
N ALA A 32 -5.14 9.28 0.56
CA ALA A 32 -5.27 7.81 0.53
C ALA A 32 -6.12 7.33 -0.66
N ARG A 33 -7.13 8.11 -1.06
CA ARG A 33 -7.97 7.83 -2.24
C ARG A 33 -7.18 7.90 -3.54
N GLU A 34 -6.34 8.93 -3.74
CA GLU A 34 -5.47 9.01 -4.91
C GLU A 34 -4.46 7.88 -4.94
N MET A 35 -3.84 7.57 -3.80
CA MET A 35 -2.89 6.47 -3.70
C MET A 35 -3.55 5.13 -4.03
N TYR A 36 -4.75 4.88 -3.50
CA TYR A 36 -5.54 3.70 -3.83
C TYR A 36 -5.80 3.61 -5.34
N GLN A 37 -6.19 4.70 -6.00
CA GLN A 37 -6.41 4.72 -7.44
C GLN A 37 -5.13 4.46 -8.24
N ARG A 38 -4.00 5.03 -7.81
CA ARG A 38 -2.68 4.78 -8.40
C ARG A 38 -2.30 3.30 -8.30
N MET A 39 -2.33 2.75 -7.08
CA MET A 39 -2.01 1.35 -6.80
C MET A 39 -2.97 0.38 -7.51
N LYS A 40 -4.25 0.75 -7.64
CA LYS A 40 -5.25 -0.03 -8.40
C LYS A 40 -4.96 -0.02 -9.89
N ARG A 41 -4.61 1.15 -10.46
CA ARG A 41 -4.30 1.29 -11.90
C ARG A 41 -3.09 0.46 -12.33
N ILE A 42 -2.08 0.37 -11.45
CA ILE A 42 -0.87 -0.43 -11.71
C ILE A 42 -1.01 -1.90 -11.29
N GLY A 43 -2.17 -2.33 -10.76
CA GLY A 43 -2.41 -3.71 -10.33
C GLY A 43 -1.71 -4.12 -9.02
N LEU A 44 -1.11 -3.18 -8.29
CA LEU A 44 -0.30 -3.46 -7.11
C LEU A 44 -1.14 -3.91 -5.91
N ILE A 45 -2.40 -3.47 -5.80
CA ILE A 45 -3.30 -3.90 -4.72
C ILE A 45 -3.56 -5.41 -4.78
N GLN A 46 -3.74 -5.95 -5.99
CA GLN A 46 -3.93 -7.38 -6.19
C GLN A 46 -2.66 -8.16 -5.82
N GLN A 47 -1.48 -7.61 -6.16
CA GLN A 47 -0.19 -8.19 -5.81
C GLN A 47 0.04 -8.20 -4.28
N ILE A 48 -0.27 -7.09 -3.60
CA ILE A 48 -0.17 -6.98 -2.13
C ILE A 48 -1.09 -7.97 -1.43
N ALA A 49 -2.34 -8.09 -1.87
CA ALA A 49 -3.29 -9.03 -1.27
C ALA A 49 -2.92 -10.51 -1.48
N HIS A 50 -2.16 -10.81 -2.54
CA HIS A 50 -1.83 -12.19 -2.93
C HIS A 50 -0.44 -12.64 -2.47
N GLN A 51 0.53 -11.72 -2.39
CA GLN A 51 1.94 -12.05 -2.13
C GLN A 51 2.46 -11.57 -0.80
N LEU A 52 1.76 -10.66 -0.12
CA LEU A 52 2.29 -10.04 1.09
C LEU A 52 1.76 -10.76 2.33
N ASP A 53 2.65 -11.54 2.94
CA ASP A 53 2.36 -12.26 4.16
C ASP A 53 2.35 -11.26 5.33
N PRO A 54 1.24 -11.09 6.07
CA PRO A 54 1.17 -10.09 7.13
C PRO A 54 2.17 -10.34 8.29
N LEU A 55 2.81 -11.52 8.34
CA LEU A 55 3.86 -11.90 9.31
C LEU A 55 5.28 -11.71 8.74
N HIS A 56 5.53 -10.63 8.00
CA HIS A 56 6.91 -10.24 7.74
C HIS A 56 7.62 -9.86 9.05
N THR A 57 8.79 -10.46 9.31
CA THR A 57 9.71 -10.07 10.39
C THR A 57 10.31 -8.67 10.19
N GLN A 58 9.94 -7.97 9.12
CA GLN A 58 10.46 -6.66 8.73
C GLN A 58 9.58 -5.55 9.29
N SER A 59 10.21 -4.44 9.73
CA SER A 59 9.51 -3.30 10.30
C SER A 59 8.53 -2.66 9.30
N ARG A 60 7.40 -2.13 9.80
CA ARG A 60 6.38 -1.39 9.01
C ARG A 60 6.97 -0.34 8.07
N GLU A 61 8.02 0.35 8.49
CA GLU A 61 8.69 1.37 7.69
C GLU A 61 9.39 0.79 6.46
N TYR A 62 10.01 -0.38 6.59
CA TYR A 62 10.68 -1.07 5.50
C TYR A 62 9.68 -1.50 4.42
N VAL A 63 8.57 -2.12 4.84
CA VAL A 63 7.46 -2.50 3.94
C VAL A 63 6.91 -1.27 3.22
N THR A 64 6.70 -0.16 3.96
CA THR A 64 6.21 1.08 3.37
C THR A 64 7.16 1.61 2.30
N GLN A 65 8.47 1.61 2.57
CA GLN A 65 9.46 2.05 1.58
C GLN A 65 9.47 1.15 0.35
N ASP A 66 9.34 -0.15 0.52
CA ASP A 66 9.32 -1.10 -0.59
C ASP A 66 8.10 -0.87 -1.49
N ILE A 67 6.93 -0.65 -0.89
CA ILE A 67 5.69 -0.33 -1.62
C ILE A 67 5.82 1.00 -2.35
N VAL A 68 6.38 2.04 -1.74
CA VAL A 68 6.61 3.33 -2.41
C VAL A 68 7.55 3.16 -3.61
N LYS A 69 8.64 2.40 -3.47
CA LYS A 69 9.55 2.08 -4.58
C LYS A 69 8.85 1.30 -5.68
N ALA A 70 8.01 0.32 -5.32
CA ALA A 70 7.25 -0.47 -6.27
C ALA A 70 6.25 0.40 -7.05
N VAL A 71 5.53 1.29 -6.36
CA VAL A 71 4.63 2.27 -7.00
C VAL A 71 5.39 3.13 -7.99
N GLN A 72 6.50 3.75 -7.57
CA GLN A 72 7.30 4.61 -8.45
C GLN A 72 7.86 3.86 -9.66
N ARG A 73 8.37 2.63 -9.45
CA ARG A 73 8.89 1.78 -10.53
C ARG A 73 7.81 1.42 -11.55
N LEU A 74 6.62 1.05 -11.08
CA LEU A 74 5.50 0.66 -11.92
C LEU A 74 4.87 1.87 -12.63
N GLU A 75 4.78 3.02 -11.97
CA GLU A 75 4.37 4.27 -12.59
C GLU A 75 5.34 4.66 -13.72
N ALA A 76 6.65 4.57 -13.49
CA ALA A 76 7.67 4.80 -14.51
C ALA A 76 7.56 3.81 -15.69
N GLN A 77 7.29 2.52 -15.40
CA GLN A 77 7.09 1.50 -16.44
C GLN A 77 5.85 1.78 -17.30
N GLN A 78 4.84 2.45 -16.75
CA GLN A 78 3.60 2.82 -17.44
C GLN A 78 3.64 4.25 -18.03
N GLY A 79 4.78 4.95 -17.96
CA GLY A 79 4.90 6.33 -18.46
C GLY A 79 4.06 7.34 -17.67
N ILE A 80 3.73 7.04 -16.42
CA ILE A 80 3.00 7.94 -15.51
C ILE A 80 4.04 8.79 -14.79
N GLU A 81 4.14 10.07 -15.13
CA GLU A 81 5.07 10.97 -14.47
C GLU A 81 4.70 11.15 -12.99
N PRO A 82 5.70 11.14 -12.08
CA PRO A 82 5.46 11.37 -10.66
C PRO A 82 4.89 12.78 -10.51
N LYS A 83 3.60 12.87 -10.20
CA LYS A 83 2.97 14.14 -9.80
C LYS A 83 3.75 14.70 -8.61
N GLU A 84 4.54 15.74 -8.89
CA GLU A 84 5.28 16.51 -7.91
C GLU A 84 4.27 17.08 -6.92
N ASN A 85 4.28 16.56 -5.69
CA ASN A 85 3.17 16.78 -4.77
C ASN A 85 3.39 18.10 -4.03
N LYS A 86 2.53 19.08 -4.33
CA LYS A 86 2.35 20.30 -3.55
C LYS A 86 1.95 19.90 -2.12
N PRO A 87 2.60 20.43 -1.07
CA PRO A 87 2.23 20.12 0.29
C PRO A 87 0.79 20.59 0.54
N CYS A 88 -0.04 19.72 1.11
CA CYS A 88 -1.30 20.12 1.73
C CYS A 88 -1.02 21.03 2.94
#